data_AF-A0A9P0ETM9-F1
#
_entry.id   AF-A0A9P0ETM9-F1
#
_cell.length_a   1.000
_cell.length_b   1.000
_cell.length_c   1.000
_cell.angle_alpha   90.00
_cell.angle_beta   90.00
_cell.angle_gamma   90.00
#
_symmetry.space_group_name_H-M   'P 1'
#
loop_
_entity.id
_entity.type
_entity.pdbx_description
1 polymer ?
#
loop_
_entity_poly.entity_id
_entity_poly.type
_entity_poly.pdbx_seq_one_letter_code
_entity_poly.pdbx_strand_id
1 'polypeptide(L)'
;MRFLCLHGMGTNSRIFEAQTAAIRYGLGSLHTYEYVDGALPTAMAPGVGIISGLEDEYLQSLYEKYAATATAGQDKQFPRHITIFDSAPSTNFRVSKAVAFFTVNLSPIQRIIAAPFLYLAAAGWTLVLWLRLTADIQTRSCNHHNRRDLVSEARRTYIYTDTDAIVHPDDVEQHAREAEKAGYTVRREKFVASGHVSHSRKDATRYWGIVTSTWDGSYPAN
;
A
#
# COMPACT_ATOMS: atom_id res chain seq x y z
N MET A 1 22.25 0.39 -2.21
CA MET A 1 21.05 1.00 -1.58
C MET A 1 19.86 0.11 -1.89
N ARG A 2 18.89 -0.01 -0.98
CA ARG A 2 17.69 -0.85 -1.18
C ARG A 2 16.50 0.03 -1.57
N PHE A 3 15.75 -0.40 -2.58
CA PHE A 3 14.48 0.22 -2.97
C PHE A 3 13.34 -0.65 -2.44
N LEU A 4 12.46 -0.08 -1.64
CA LEU A 4 11.27 -0.77 -1.16
C LEU A 4 10.05 -0.13 -1.82
N CYS A 5 9.31 -0.90 -2.59
CA CYS A 5 8.05 -0.44 -3.16
C CYS A 5 6.92 -1.28 -2.59
N LEU A 6 5.91 -0.61 -2.09
CA LEU A 6 4.80 -1.20 -1.36
C LEU A 6 3.51 -0.93 -2.12
N HIS A 7 2.76 -1.99 -2.38
CA HIS A 7 1.42 -1.94 -2.93
C HIS A 7 0.38 -2.29 -1.85
N GLY A 8 -0.86 -1.84 -2.03
CA GLY A 8 -1.95 -2.07 -1.08
C GLY A 8 -2.29 -3.56 -0.83
N MET A 9 -3.23 -3.78 0.09
CA MET A 9 -3.78 -5.11 0.42
C MET A 9 -4.46 -5.73 -0.81
N GLY A 10 -4.12 -6.98 -1.16
CA GLY A 10 -4.70 -7.72 -2.31
C GLY A 10 -3.75 -8.09 -3.47
N THR A 11 -2.46 -7.79 -3.39
CA THR A 11 -1.40 -8.17 -4.36
C THR A 11 -0.23 -8.87 -3.69
N ASN A 12 0.55 -9.65 -4.46
CA ASN A 12 1.64 -10.53 -4.00
C ASN A 12 2.95 -10.26 -4.75
N SER A 13 4.02 -10.96 -4.38
CA SER A 13 5.35 -10.88 -5.00
C SER A 13 5.31 -11.02 -6.53
N ARG A 14 4.49 -11.94 -7.06
CA ARG A 14 4.36 -12.23 -8.50
C ARG A 14 3.65 -11.14 -9.28
N ILE A 15 2.55 -10.61 -8.73
CA ILE A 15 1.81 -9.49 -9.34
C ILE A 15 2.73 -8.28 -9.38
N PHE A 16 3.47 -8.03 -8.30
CA PHE A 16 4.43 -6.95 -8.25
C PHE A 16 5.59 -7.17 -9.23
N GLU A 17 6.09 -8.39 -9.35
CA GLU A 17 7.11 -8.77 -10.32
C GLU A 17 6.67 -8.50 -11.76
N ALA A 18 5.44 -8.88 -12.10
CA ALA A 18 4.85 -8.63 -13.42
C ALA A 18 4.65 -7.13 -13.68
N GLN A 19 4.12 -6.39 -12.70
CA GLN A 19 3.91 -4.94 -12.82
C GLN A 19 5.21 -4.15 -12.95
N THR A 20 6.29 -4.63 -12.31
CA THR A 20 7.60 -3.96 -12.31
C THR A 20 8.53 -4.44 -13.44
N ALA A 21 8.09 -5.35 -14.31
CA ALA A 21 8.91 -5.88 -15.41
C ALA A 21 9.49 -4.78 -16.32
N ALA A 22 8.67 -3.78 -16.68
CA ALA A 22 9.12 -2.63 -17.48
C ALA A 22 10.18 -1.79 -16.74
N ILE A 23 10.09 -1.70 -15.41
CA ILE A 23 11.07 -0.99 -14.57
C ILE A 23 12.41 -1.70 -14.61
N ARG A 24 12.39 -3.00 -14.36
CA ARG A 24 13.60 -3.82 -14.32
C ARG A 24 14.33 -3.78 -15.65
N TYR A 25 13.57 -3.80 -16.74
CA TYR A 25 14.11 -3.60 -18.07
C TYR A 25 14.78 -2.23 -18.21
N GLY A 26 14.12 -1.15 -17.78
CA GLY A 26 14.66 0.22 -17.87
C GLY A 26 15.86 0.52 -16.94
N LEU A 27 15.92 -0.11 -15.77
CA LEU A 27 17.01 0.03 -14.79
C LEU A 27 18.25 -0.80 -15.14
N GLY A 28 18.15 -1.71 -16.11
CA GLY A 28 19.27 -2.53 -16.58
C GLY A 28 19.77 -3.56 -15.56
N SER A 29 20.89 -4.21 -15.88
CA SER A 29 21.39 -5.40 -15.17
C SER A 29 22.22 -5.10 -13.91
N LEU A 30 22.38 -3.83 -13.52
CA LEU A 30 23.17 -3.44 -12.35
C LEU A 30 22.41 -3.59 -11.02
N HIS A 31 21.16 -4.07 -11.06
CA HIS A 31 20.26 -4.13 -9.92
C HIS A 31 19.81 -5.57 -9.65
N THR A 32 19.72 -5.93 -8.37
CA THR A 32 19.11 -7.16 -7.91
C THR A 32 17.70 -6.87 -7.39
N TYR A 33 16.74 -7.70 -7.79
CA TYR A 33 15.34 -7.56 -7.39
C TYR A 33 14.96 -8.77 -6.54
N GLU A 34 14.57 -8.51 -5.30
CA GLU A 34 14.02 -9.52 -4.39
C GLU A 34 12.54 -9.22 -4.22
N TYR A 35 11.70 -10.20 -4.58
CA TYR A 35 10.26 -10.13 -4.38
C TYR A 35 9.90 -11.01 -3.19
N VAL A 36 9.30 -10.40 -2.18
CA VAL A 36 9.04 -11.04 -0.89
C VAL A 36 7.54 -11.03 -0.65
N ASP A 37 6.95 -12.21 -0.49
CA ASP A 37 5.61 -12.37 0.06
C ASP A 37 5.68 -12.16 1.57
N GLY A 38 4.60 -11.71 2.20
CA GLY A 38 4.66 -11.55 3.65
C GLY A 38 4.02 -12.67 4.44
N ALA A 39 3.64 -12.40 5.69
CA ALA A 39 3.46 -13.45 6.69
C ALA A 39 2.09 -14.08 6.76
N LEU A 40 1.08 -13.33 6.30
CA LEU A 40 -0.31 -13.62 6.59
C LEU A 40 -1.03 -13.82 5.26
N PRO A 41 -1.73 -14.95 5.07
CA PRO A 41 -2.58 -15.16 3.91
C PRO A 41 -3.81 -14.24 3.96
N THR A 42 -4.21 -13.68 2.82
CA THR A 42 -5.45 -12.88 2.68
C THR A 42 -6.11 -13.10 1.33
N ALA A 43 -7.44 -13.02 1.30
CA ALA A 43 -8.19 -13.17 0.06
C ALA A 43 -7.85 -12.06 -0.94
N MET A 44 -7.66 -12.44 -2.19
CA MET A 44 -7.38 -11.55 -3.31
C MET A 44 -8.53 -10.55 -3.53
N ALA A 45 -8.20 -9.31 -3.93
CA ALA A 45 -9.21 -8.33 -4.28
C ALA A 45 -10.04 -8.81 -5.51
N PRO A 46 -11.38 -8.68 -5.51
CA PRO A 46 -12.24 -9.04 -6.64
C PRO A 46 -11.76 -8.38 -7.93
N GLY A 47 -11.50 -9.19 -8.96
CA GLY A 47 -11.04 -8.72 -10.28
C GLY A 47 -9.57 -9.00 -10.62
N VAL A 48 -8.75 -9.46 -9.67
CA VAL A 48 -7.32 -9.80 -9.90
C VAL A 48 -7.11 -11.27 -10.31
N GLY A 49 -8.16 -12.11 -10.22
CA GLY A 49 -8.11 -13.56 -10.50
C GLY A 49 -7.86 -14.00 -11.95
N ILE A 50 -7.56 -13.06 -12.85
CA ILE A 50 -7.20 -13.35 -14.24
C ILE A 50 -5.67 -13.54 -14.40
N ILE A 51 -4.86 -13.17 -13.39
CA ILE A 51 -3.38 -13.15 -13.50
C ILE A 51 -2.66 -14.11 -12.53
N SER A 52 -3.29 -14.63 -11.47
CA SER A 52 -2.63 -15.65 -10.62
C SER A 52 -3.61 -16.63 -9.97
N GLY A 53 -3.19 -17.90 -9.93
CA GLY A 53 -3.88 -18.97 -9.20
C GLY A 53 -3.45 -19.01 -7.74
N LEU A 54 -4.47 -19.08 -6.87
CA LEU A 54 -4.53 -19.65 -5.51
C LEU A 54 -3.32 -19.50 -4.55
N GLU A 55 -3.61 -18.91 -3.38
CA GLU A 55 -2.84 -18.88 -2.12
C GLU A 55 -1.55 -18.02 -2.10
N ASP A 56 -1.66 -16.70 -1.88
CA ASP A 56 -0.47 -15.86 -1.70
C ASP A 56 -0.57 -14.84 -0.52
N GLU A 57 0.59 -14.52 0.07
CA GLU A 57 0.77 -13.91 1.41
C GLU A 57 1.27 -12.44 1.38
N TYR A 58 0.91 -11.61 2.38
CA TYR A 58 1.11 -10.14 2.38
C TYR A 58 2.20 -9.64 3.32
N LEU A 59 3.00 -8.66 2.86
CA LEU A 59 4.07 -7.93 3.61
C LEU A 59 3.53 -7.06 4.75
N GLN A 60 2.85 -7.70 5.70
CA GLN A 60 2.53 -7.11 6.99
C GLN A 60 3.72 -7.27 7.94
N SER A 61 4.03 -6.21 8.69
CA SER A 61 5.04 -6.23 9.76
C SER A 61 6.48 -6.50 9.29
N LEU A 62 6.84 -6.14 8.05
CA LEU A 62 8.22 -6.29 7.51
C LEU A 62 9.28 -5.77 8.49
N TYR A 63 9.10 -4.54 8.98
CA TYR A 63 10.05 -3.89 9.87
C TYR A 63 10.15 -4.59 11.22
N GLU A 64 9.04 -5.10 11.75
CA GLU A 64 9.04 -5.84 13.02
C GLU A 64 9.70 -7.21 12.86
N LYS A 65 9.41 -7.91 11.76
CA LYS A 65 10.06 -9.17 11.43
C LYS A 65 11.56 -9.00 11.25
N TYR A 66 11.98 -7.96 10.54
CA TYR A 66 13.40 -7.64 10.41
C TYR A 66 14.04 -7.36 11.78
N ALA A 67 13.40 -6.51 12.59
CA ALA A 67 13.87 -6.21 13.95
C ALA A 67 13.95 -7.45 14.85
N ALA A 68 13.06 -8.43 14.66
CA ALA A 68 13.09 -9.71 15.38
C ALA A 68 14.25 -10.62 14.97
N THR A 69 14.84 -10.42 13.78
CA THR A 69 16.07 -11.14 13.37
C THR A 69 17.35 -10.56 13.97
N ALA A 70 17.30 -9.35 14.55
CA ALA A 70 18.48 -8.70 15.11
C ALA A 70 18.92 -9.37 16.43
N THR A 71 20.20 -9.71 16.52
CA THR A 71 20.81 -10.25 17.76
C THR A 71 21.15 -9.14 18.75
N ALA A 72 21.52 -9.51 19.99
CA ALA A 72 21.85 -8.56 21.04
C ALA A 72 22.97 -7.60 20.61
N GLY A 73 22.68 -6.29 20.64
CA GLY A 73 23.63 -5.23 20.25
C GLY A 73 23.62 -4.86 18.77
N GLN A 74 22.87 -5.56 17.91
CA GLN A 74 22.67 -5.16 16.52
C GLN A 74 21.55 -4.11 16.39
N ASP A 75 21.68 -3.24 15.39
CA ASP A 75 20.62 -2.29 15.04
C ASP A 75 19.38 -3.03 14.54
N LYS A 76 18.23 -2.66 15.11
CA LYS A 76 16.92 -3.22 14.79
C LYS A 76 16.23 -2.46 13.66
N GLN A 77 16.74 -1.29 13.30
CA GLN A 77 16.20 -0.54 12.18
C GLN A 77 16.43 -1.28 10.88
N PHE A 78 15.39 -1.28 10.05
CA PHE A 78 15.51 -1.78 8.70
C PHE A 78 16.59 -0.98 7.95
N PRO A 79 17.42 -1.64 7.12
CA PRO A 79 18.52 -0.97 6.44
C PRO A 79 18.03 0.26 5.67
N ARG A 80 18.88 1.28 5.61
CA ARG A 80 18.53 2.56 4.99
C ARG A 80 18.03 2.34 3.55
N HIS A 81 16.82 2.80 3.27
CA HIS A 81 16.12 2.53 2.02
C HIS A 81 15.31 3.74 1.54
N ILE A 82 14.74 3.62 0.35
CA ILE A 82 13.79 4.56 -0.24
C ILE A 82 12.44 3.84 -0.34
N THR A 83 11.36 4.54 -0.01
CA THR A 83 10.00 3.97 -0.03
C THR A 83 9.12 4.68 -1.05
N ILE A 84 8.48 3.91 -1.94
CA ILE A 84 7.38 4.40 -2.80
C ILE A 84 6.11 3.62 -2.49
N PHE A 85 5.08 4.34 -2.04
CA PHE A 85 3.73 3.84 -1.89
C PHE A 85 2.95 4.10 -3.18
N ASP A 86 2.45 3.04 -3.82
CA ASP A 86 1.56 3.13 -4.98
C ASP A 86 0.15 2.73 -4.56
N SER A 87 -0.78 3.69 -4.60
CA SER A 87 -2.16 3.53 -4.16
C SER A 87 -2.25 2.91 -2.75
N ALA A 88 -1.42 3.40 -1.82
CA ALA A 88 -1.31 2.97 -0.43
C ALA A 88 -0.77 4.12 0.44
N PRO A 89 -0.84 4.03 1.77
CA PRO A 89 -1.62 3.10 2.58
C PRO A 89 -3.09 3.55 2.75
N SER A 90 -3.95 2.63 3.22
CA SER A 90 -5.34 2.92 3.60
C SER A 90 -5.51 2.67 5.10
N THR A 91 -5.65 3.75 5.86
CA THR A 91 -5.68 3.71 7.33
C THR A 91 -7.08 3.57 7.91
N ASN A 92 -8.16 3.81 7.16
CA ASN A 92 -9.50 3.91 7.73
C ASN A 92 -10.49 2.93 7.09
N PHE A 93 -11.12 2.08 7.92
CA PHE A 93 -12.31 1.35 7.52
C PHE A 93 -13.48 2.32 7.30
N ARG A 94 -14.00 2.41 6.08
CA ARG A 94 -15.19 3.19 5.75
C ARG A 94 -16.33 2.26 5.37
N VAL A 95 -17.44 2.32 6.12
CA VAL A 95 -18.65 1.49 5.91
C VAL A 95 -19.12 1.54 4.45
N SER A 96 -19.20 2.74 3.86
CA SER A 96 -19.61 2.92 2.47
C SER A 96 -18.69 2.21 1.47
N LYS A 97 -17.39 2.10 1.77
CA LYS A 97 -16.42 1.40 0.92
C LYS A 97 -16.55 -0.11 1.03
N ALA A 98 -16.72 -0.64 2.25
CA ALA A 98 -16.97 -2.06 2.45
C ALA A 98 -18.23 -2.48 1.67
N VAL A 99 -19.31 -1.70 1.78
CA VAL A 99 -20.54 -1.94 1.02
C VAL A 99 -20.30 -1.82 -0.50
N ALA A 100 -19.61 -0.78 -0.98
CA ALA A 100 -19.33 -0.61 -2.41
C ALA A 100 -18.48 -1.77 -2.98
N PHE A 101 -17.48 -2.23 -2.25
CA PHE A 101 -16.64 -3.37 -2.61
C PHE A 101 -17.45 -4.67 -2.73
N PHE A 102 -18.26 -5.00 -1.74
CA PHE A 102 -19.07 -6.23 -1.76
C PHE A 102 -20.22 -6.18 -2.77
N THR A 103 -20.58 -5.00 -3.27
CA THR A 103 -21.69 -4.81 -4.22
C THR A 103 -21.23 -4.61 -5.66
N VAL A 104 -19.92 -4.51 -5.92
CA VAL A 104 -19.38 -4.14 -7.25
C VAL A 104 -19.87 -5.06 -8.37
N ASN A 105 -19.97 -6.36 -8.12
CA ASN A 105 -20.40 -7.37 -9.09
C ASN A 105 -21.89 -7.74 -9.00
N LEU A 106 -22.66 -7.08 -8.15
CA LEU A 106 -24.09 -7.37 -7.98
C LEU A 106 -24.93 -6.56 -8.98
N SER A 107 -25.98 -7.19 -9.51
CA SER A 107 -27.01 -6.50 -10.30
C SER A 107 -27.77 -5.47 -9.45
N PRO A 108 -28.43 -4.46 -10.05
CA PRO A 108 -29.12 -3.41 -9.30
C PRO A 108 -30.10 -3.93 -8.24
N ILE A 109 -30.85 -4.99 -8.55
CA ILE A 109 -31.82 -5.61 -7.62
C ILE A 109 -31.08 -6.31 -6.46
N GLN A 110 -30.03 -7.06 -6.76
CA GLN A 110 -29.21 -7.71 -5.73
C GLN A 110 -28.53 -6.69 -4.81
N ARG A 111 -28.13 -5.51 -5.33
CA ARG A 111 -27.58 -4.43 -4.51
C ARG A 111 -28.59 -3.89 -3.51
N ILE A 112 -29.84 -3.67 -3.93
CA ILE A 112 -30.92 -3.19 -3.05
C ILE A 112 -31.16 -4.19 -1.91
N ILE A 113 -31.18 -5.49 -2.23
CA ILE A 113 -31.39 -6.55 -1.24
C ILE A 113 -30.19 -6.67 -0.29
N ALA A 114 -28.96 -6.66 -0.82
CA ALA A 114 -27.74 -6.87 -0.04
C ALA A 114 -27.33 -5.66 0.82
N ALA A 115 -27.60 -4.44 0.34
CA ALA A 115 -27.17 -3.21 0.99
C ALA A 115 -27.53 -3.12 2.49
N PRO A 116 -28.80 -3.30 2.94
CA PRO A 116 -29.13 -3.16 4.35
C PRO A 116 -28.35 -4.13 5.25
N PHE A 117 -28.14 -5.38 4.81
CA PHE A 117 -27.35 -6.36 5.56
C PHE A 117 -25.87 -5.99 5.61
N LEU A 118 -25.31 -5.51 4.50
CA LEU A 118 -23.91 -5.07 4.44
C LEU A 118 -23.67 -3.82 5.29
N TYR A 119 -24.60 -2.86 5.31
CA TYR A 119 -24.54 -1.70 6.20
C TYR A 119 -24.61 -2.10 7.67
N LEU A 120 -25.51 -3.02 8.04
CA LEU A 120 -25.61 -3.54 9.41
C LEU A 120 -24.34 -4.29 9.83
N ALA A 121 -23.81 -5.16 8.96
CA ALA A 121 -22.57 -5.88 9.23
C ALA A 121 -21.37 -4.92 9.39
N ALA A 122 -21.25 -3.92 8.51
CA ALA A 122 -20.18 -2.93 8.57
C ALA A 122 -20.31 -2.00 9.79
N ALA A 123 -21.54 -1.66 10.22
CA ALA A 123 -21.78 -0.93 11.46
C ALA A 123 -21.40 -1.76 12.69
N GLY A 124 -21.75 -3.05 12.71
CA GLY A 124 -21.33 -3.99 13.74
C GLY A 124 -19.80 -4.13 13.80
N TRP A 125 -19.13 -4.22 12.65
CA TRP A 125 -17.67 -4.24 12.58
C TRP A 125 -17.04 -2.94 13.10
N THR A 126 -17.61 -1.79 12.73
CA THR A 126 -17.17 -0.48 13.25
C THR A 126 -17.33 -0.41 14.77
N LEU A 127 -18.43 -0.97 15.31
CA LEU A 127 -18.66 -1.05 16.76
C LEU A 127 -17.63 -1.97 17.45
N VAL A 128 -17.29 -3.11 16.84
CA VAL A 128 -16.22 -4.02 17.33
C VAL A 128 -14.87 -3.30 17.40
N LEU A 129 -14.52 -2.53 16.37
CA LEU A 129 -13.29 -1.71 16.36
C LEU A 129 -13.35 -0.59 17.40
N TRP A 130 -14.49 0.10 17.53
CA TRP A 130 -14.70 1.16 18.52
C TRP A 130 -14.61 0.66 19.96
N LEU A 131 -15.21 -0.50 20.26
CA LEU A 131 -15.13 -1.19 21.54
C LEU A 131 -13.76 -1.85 21.78
N ARG A 132 -12.83 -1.78 20.81
CA ARG A 132 -11.50 -2.42 20.86
C ARG A 132 -11.55 -3.92 21.14
N LEU A 133 -12.62 -4.60 20.71
CA LEU A 133 -12.80 -6.04 20.87
C LEU A 133 -11.87 -6.85 19.95
N THR A 134 -11.26 -6.20 18.97
CA THR A 134 -10.21 -6.79 18.11
C THR A 134 -9.10 -5.77 17.84
N ALA A 135 -7.92 -6.25 17.48
CA ALA A 135 -6.84 -5.40 17.00
C ALA A 135 -7.19 -4.86 15.61
N ASP A 136 -7.10 -3.54 15.42
CA ASP A 136 -7.16 -2.95 14.08
C ASP A 136 -5.83 -3.20 13.36
N ILE A 137 -5.73 -4.37 12.76
CA ILE A 137 -4.53 -4.88 12.08
C ILE A 137 -4.13 -3.98 10.90
N GLN A 138 -5.10 -3.37 10.20
CA GLN A 138 -4.84 -2.52 9.03
C GLN A 138 -4.28 -1.16 9.46
N THR A 139 -4.94 -0.47 10.40
CA THR A 139 -4.44 0.78 10.97
C THR A 139 -3.08 0.57 11.63
N ARG A 140 -2.92 -0.53 12.39
CA ARG A 140 -1.62 -0.89 12.97
C ARG A 140 -0.58 -1.05 11.87
N SER A 141 -0.82 -1.85 10.84
CA SER A 141 0.17 -2.06 9.76
C SER A 141 0.57 -0.75 9.09
N CYS A 142 -0.39 0.12 8.80
CA CYS A 142 -0.11 1.41 8.20
C CYS A 142 0.77 2.27 9.13
N ASN A 143 0.39 2.37 10.41
CA ASN A 143 1.14 3.14 11.39
C ASN A 143 2.58 2.63 11.62
N HIS A 144 2.85 1.34 11.37
CA HIS A 144 4.21 0.79 11.44
C HIS A 144 5.15 1.42 10.40
N HIS A 145 4.64 1.90 9.27
CA HIS A 145 5.48 2.65 8.32
C HIS A 145 5.99 3.97 8.89
N ASN A 146 5.35 4.53 9.93
CA ASN A 146 5.78 5.77 10.56
C ASN A 146 6.67 5.57 11.80
N ARG A 147 7.03 4.33 12.16
CA ARG A 147 7.86 4.02 13.33
C ARG A 147 9.34 4.30 13.12
N ARG A 148 9.80 5.47 13.55
CA ARG A 148 11.20 5.94 13.45
C ARG A 148 12.22 5.06 14.19
N ASP A 149 11.77 4.25 15.13
CA ASP A 149 12.60 3.29 15.86
C ASP A 149 12.87 2.02 15.04
N LEU A 150 12.08 1.74 14.00
CA LEU A 150 12.25 0.58 13.12
C LEU A 150 12.53 0.95 11.65
N VAL A 151 12.17 2.16 11.23
CA VAL A 151 12.17 2.57 9.82
C VAL A 151 13.18 3.68 9.60
N SER A 152 14.18 3.37 8.76
CA SER A 152 15.23 4.30 8.35
C SER A 152 15.12 4.62 6.86
N GLU A 153 14.25 5.57 6.52
CA GLU A 153 14.04 5.98 5.14
C GLU A 153 14.86 7.22 4.78
N ALA A 154 15.53 7.16 3.63
CA ALA A 154 16.17 8.33 3.04
C ALA A 154 15.13 9.26 2.41
N ARG A 155 14.12 8.70 1.73
CA ARG A 155 13.06 9.42 1.01
C ARG A 155 11.81 8.57 0.94
N ARG A 156 10.65 9.25 0.95
CA ARG A 156 9.34 8.63 0.80
C ARG A 156 8.53 9.32 -0.29
N THR A 157 7.88 8.55 -1.16
CA THR A 157 6.94 9.08 -2.16
C THR A 157 5.61 8.35 -2.10
N TYR A 158 4.52 9.10 -2.18
CA TYR A 158 3.17 8.58 -2.33
C TYR A 158 2.67 8.87 -3.73
N ILE A 159 2.26 7.85 -4.47
CA ILE A 159 1.61 7.96 -5.78
C ILE A 159 0.16 7.50 -5.60
N TYR A 160 -0.79 8.36 -5.92
CA TYR A 160 -2.22 8.10 -5.69
C TYR A 160 -3.06 8.96 -6.64
N THR A 161 -4.37 8.73 -6.67
CA THR A 161 -5.32 9.46 -7.53
C THR A 161 -6.56 9.83 -6.75
N ASP A 162 -7.26 10.88 -7.19
CA ASP A 162 -8.56 11.25 -6.62
C ASP A 162 -9.67 10.24 -6.90
N THR A 163 -9.52 9.48 -7.98
CA THR A 163 -10.52 8.51 -8.46
C THR A 163 -10.28 7.08 -8.00
N ASP A 164 -9.39 6.85 -7.02
CA ASP A 164 -9.07 5.51 -6.55
C ASP A 164 -10.26 4.93 -5.76
N ALA A 165 -10.92 3.95 -6.36
CA ALA A 165 -12.10 3.30 -5.78
C ALA A 165 -11.78 2.45 -4.54
N ILE A 166 -10.50 2.13 -4.31
CA ILE A 166 -10.04 1.24 -3.25
C ILE A 166 -9.41 2.05 -2.11
N VAL A 167 -8.37 2.83 -2.39
CA VAL A 167 -7.64 3.62 -1.37
C VAL A 167 -8.00 5.10 -1.50
N HIS A 168 -8.60 5.70 -0.45
CA HIS A 168 -9.07 7.08 -0.58
C HIS A 168 -7.85 8.01 -0.61
N PRO A 169 -7.82 9.04 -1.47
CA PRO A 169 -6.76 10.04 -1.44
C PRO A 169 -6.56 10.63 -0.04
N ASP A 170 -7.65 10.93 0.68
CA ASP A 170 -7.56 11.46 2.06
C ASP A 170 -6.79 10.56 3.03
N ASP A 171 -6.88 9.23 2.88
CA ASP A 171 -6.20 8.30 3.78
C ASP A 171 -4.68 8.33 3.52
N VAL A 172 -4.29 8.38 2.23
CA VAL A 172 -2.90 8.59 1.80
C VAL A 172 -2.36 9.93 2.29
N GLU A 173 -3.15 10.98 2.11
CA GLU A 173 -2.82 12.35 2.51
C GLU A 173 -2.66 12.48 4.03
N GLN A 174 -3.54 11.84 4.79
CA GLN A 174 -3.44 11.79 6.25
C GLN A 174 -2.15 11.08 6.67
N HIS A 175 -1.90 9.88 6.14
CA HIS A 175 -0.70 9.13 6.49
C HIS A 175 0.58 9.88 6.11
N ALA A 176 0.58 10.57 4.96
CA ALA A 176 1.70 11.40 4.52
C ALA A 176 1.95 12.58 5.47
N ARG A 177 0.89 13.25 5.97
CA ARG A 177 1.03 14.32 6.98
C ARG A 177 1.57 13.79 8.30
N GLU A 178 1.15 12.60 8.72
CA GLU A 178 1.67 11.95 9.93
C GLU A 178 3.15 11.57 9.78
N ALA A 179 3.57 11.13 8.59
CA ALA A 179 4.97 10.88 8.28
C ALA A 179 5.82 12.16 8.32
N GLU A 180 5.35 13.27 7.75
CA GLU A 180 6.06 14.55 7.85
C GLU A 180 6.23 15.01 9.30
N LYS A 181 5.18 14.89 10.12
CA LYS A 181 5.24 15.19 11.56
C LYS A 181 6.24 14.31 12.30
N ALA A 182 6.41 13.06 11.87
CA ALA A 182 7.42 12.14 12.39
C ALA A 182 8.83 12.39 11.81
N GLY A 183 8.99 13.42 10.96
CA GLY A 183 10.27 13.88 10.43
C GLY A 183 10.76 13.13 9.18
N TYR A 184 9.89 12.43 8.45
CA TYR A 184 10.24 11.83 7.16
C TYR A 184 10.27 12.87 6.04
N THR A 185 11.18 12.71 5.08
CA THR A 185 11.17 13.48 3.82
C THR A 185 10.14 12.88 2.88
N VAL A 186 8.98 13.55 2.76
CA VAL A 186 7.81 13.05 2.04
C VAL A 186 7.58 13.82 0.74
N ARG A 187 7.24 13.09 -0.32
CA ARG A 187 6.74 13.58 -1.60
C ARG A 187 5.35 13.00 -1.87
N ARG A 188 4.46 13.79 -2.43
CA ARG A 188 3.10 13.37 -2.83
C ARG A 188 2.90 13.64 -4.32
N GLU A 189 2.47 12.62 -5.04
CA GLU A 189 2.26 12.64 -6.48
C GLU A 189 0.84 12.20 -6.80
N LYS A 190 -0.05 13.19 -6.89
CA LYS A 190 -1.44 12.97 -7.24
C LYS A 190 -1.61 12.89 -8.76
N PHE A 191 -2.15 11.78 -9.24
CA PHE A 191 -2.61 11.57 -10.60
C PHE A 191 -4.09 11.96 -10.71
N VAL A 192 -4.51 12.28 -11.93
CA VAL A 192 -5.91 12.61 -12.25
C VAL A 192 -6.50 11.46 -13.05
N ALA A 193 -7.62 10.92 -12.60
CA ALA A 193 -8.41 9.93 -13.34
C ALA A 193 -7.62 8.67 -13.79
N SER A 194 -6.72 8.16 -12.94
CA SER A 194 -6.17 6.81 -13.04
C SER A 194 -6.95 5.83 -12.15
N GLY A 195 -6.91 4.54 -12.49
CA GLY A 195 -7.42 3.49 -11.60
C GLY A 195 -6.37 3.09 -10.54
N HIS A 196 -6.82 2.36 -9.52
CA HIS A 196 -5.95 1.77 -8.48
C HIS A 196 -4.77 1.00 -9.10
N VAL A 197 -3.53 1.32 -8.72
CA VAL A 197 -2.29 0.66 -9.20
C VAL A 197 -2.21 0.60 -10.75
N SER A 198 -2.67 1.68 -11.40
CA SER A 198 -2.63 1.81 -12.86
C SER A 198 -2.08 3.15 -13.35
N HIS A 199 -1.43 3.91 -12.47
CA HIS A 199 -0.85 5.22 -12.79
C HIS A 199 0.18 5.14 -13.92
N SER A 200 1.02 4.09 -13.92
CA SER A 200 2.00 3.83 -14.99
C SER A 200 1.34 3.50 -16.34
N ARG A 201 0.16 2.86 -16.35
CA ARG A 201 -0.60 2.61 -17.58
C ARG A 201 -1.23 3.89 -18.12
N LYS A 202 -1.59 4.81 -17.23
CA LYS A 202 -2.16 6.11 -17.58
C LYS A 202 -1.12 7.05 -18.17
N ASP A 203 0.01 7.20 -17.50
CA ASP A 203 1.12 8.06 -17.90
C ASP A 203 2.44 7.45 -17.41
N ALA A 204 3.00 6.57 -18.25
CA ALA A 204 4.25 5.89 -17.96
C ALA A 204 5.40 6.88 -17.78
N THR A 205 5.49 7.89 -18.64
CA THR A 205 6.59 8.87 -18.61
C THR A 205 6.63 9.62 -17.28
N ARG A 206 5.48 10.13 -16.81
CA ARG A 206 5.40 10.80 -15.51
C ARG A 206 5.68 9.84 -14.36
N TYR A 207 5.04 8.67 -14.36
CA TYR A 207 5.20 7.68 -13.29
C TYR A 207 6.67 7.26 -13.14
N TRP A 208 7.34 6.93 -14.25
CA TRP A 208 8.75 6.55 -14.22
C TRP A 208 9.67 7.71 -13.87
N GLY A 209 9.38 8.92 -14.35
CA GLY A 209 10.11 10.12 -13.92
C GLY A 209 10.05 10.33 -12.41
N ILE A 210 8.91 10.08 -11.76
CA ILE A 210 8.76 10.11 -10.31
C ILE A 210 9.63 9.05 -9.64
N VAL A 211 9.54 7.80 -10.08
CA VAL A 211 10.31 6.68 -9.51
C VAL A 211 11.80 6.96 -9.59
N THR A 212 12.31 7.35 -10.76
CA THR A 212 13.73 7.66 -10.98
C THR A 212 14.18 8.86 -10.15
N SER A 213 13.43 9.97 -10.15
CA SER A 213 13.81 11.15 -9.38
C SER A 213 13.77 10.92 -7.85
N THR A 214 12.85 10.08 -7.37
CA THR A 214 12.82 9.67 -5.97
C THR A 214 14.02 8.79 -5.62
N TRP A 215 14.43 7.89 -6.52
CA TRP A 215 15.63 7.06 -6.37
C TRP A 215 16.90 7.91 -6.32
N ASP A 216 17.14 8.73 -7.34
CA ASP A 216 18.35 9.55 -7.47
C ASP A 216 18.38 10.70 -6.45
N GLY A 217 17.22 11.13 -5.98
CA GLY A 217 17.09 12.30 -5.12
C GLY A 217 17.20 13.63 -5.86
N SER A 218 16.99 13.62 -7.17
CA SER A 218 17.10 14.77 -8.07
C SER A 218 15.85 15.67 -8.09
N TYR A 219 14.94 15.49 -7.13
CA TYR A 219 13.74 16.33 -7.01
C TYR A 219 14.08 17.70 -6.39
N PRO A 220 13.45 18.80 -6.88
CA PRO A 220 13.62 20.11 -6.27
C PRO A 220 12.98 20.10 -4.88
N ALA A 221 13.77 20.35 -3.82
CA ALA A 221 13.23 20.48 -2.48
C ALA A 221 12.13 21.57 -2.45
N ASN A 222 10.93 21.19 -2.02
CA ASN A 222 9.87 22.13 -1.63
C ASN A 222 10.33 23.06 -0.51
#